data_AF-A0A4V1J7J4-F1
#
_entry.id   AF-A0A4V1J7J4-F1
#
_cell.length_a   1.000
_cell.length_b   1.000
_cell.length_c   1.000
_cell.angle_alpha   90.00
_cell.angle_beta   90.00
_cell.angle_gamma   90.00
#
_symmetry.space_group_name_H-M   'P 1'
#
loop_
_entity.id
_entity.type
_entity.pdbx_description
1 polymer ?
#
loop_
_entity_poly.entity_id
_entity_poly.type
_entity_poly.pdbx_seq_one_letter_code
_entity_poly.pdbx_strand_id
1 'polypeptide(L)'
;MFRHLALTHGLELKKDLMKISIPLTQQDLANFTGLTRETVALELNKLVEMGMVSVEKKQYVINTKKVNDVITDEYNPGIFIQEKF
;
A
#
# COMPACT_ATOMS: atom_id res chain seq x y z
N MET A 1 6.15 -0.29 -3.27
CA MET A 1 5.84 0.87 -2.38
C MET A 1 4.78 0.55 -1.32
N PHE A 2 3.51 0.31 -1.68
CA PHE A 2 2.43 0.21 -0.68
C PHE A 2 2.62 -0.90 0.36
N ARG A 3 3.19 -2.05 -0.02
CA ARG A 3 3.59 -3.10 0.94
C ARG A 3 4.57 -2.57 1.99
N HIS A 4 5.57 -1.80 1.59
CA HIS A 4 6.55 -1.21 2.52
C HIS A 4 5.85 -0.24 3.48
N LEU A 5 5.03 0.68 2.97
CA LEU A 5 4.27 1.62 3.78
C LEU A 5 3.34 0.93 4.79
N ALA A 6 2.69 -0.17 4.38
CA ALA A 6 1.83 -0.94 5.25
C ALA A 6 2.63 -1.65 6.36
N LEU A 7 3.85 -2.12 6.08
CA LEU A 7 4.71 -2.74 7.08
C LEU A 7 5.29 -1.74 8.09
N THR A 8 5.65 -0.54 7.64
CA THR A 8 6.33 0.46 8.50
C THR A 8 5.36 1.41 9.21
N HIS A 9 4.22 1.72 8.58
CA HIS A 9 3.27 2.73 9.04
C HIS A 9 1.81 2.26 9.01
N GLY A 10 1.58 0.96 8.78
CA GLY A 10 0.25 0.37 8.78
C GLY A 10 -0.31 0.18 10.18
N LEU A 11 -1.60 0.44 10.30
CA LEU A 11 -2.43 0.05 11.44
C LEU A 11 -3.46 -0.96 10.93
N GLU A 12 -3.51 -2.14 11.52
CA GLU A 12 -4.51 -3.13 11.15
C GLU A 12 -5.91 -2.62 11.49
N LEU A 13 -6.82 -2.65 10.51
CA LEU A 13 -8.23 -2.32 10.71
C LEU A 13 -9.06 -3.57 10.99
N LYS A 14 -8.74 -4.64 10.26
CA LYS A 14 -9.30 -5.99 10.36
C LYS A 14 -8.39 -6.93 9.56
N LYS A 15 -8.67 -8.22 9.65
CA LYS A 15 -7.95 -9.24 8.88
C LYS A 15 -7.76 -8.82 7.41
N ASP A 16 -6.51 -8.86 6.97
CA ASP A 16 -6.03 -8.52 5.62
C ASP A 16 -6.21 -7.05 5.18
N LEU A 17 -6.68 -6.15 6.05
CA LEU A 17 -6.78 -4.73 5.74
C LEU A 17 -5.93 -3.88 6.69
N MET A 18 -4.95 -3.19 6.10
CA MET A 18 -4.10 -2.23 6.81
C MET A 18 -4.36 -0.81 6.35
N LYS A 19 -4.52 0.10 7.31
CA LYS A 19 -4.59 1.54 7.07
C LYS A 19 -3.21 2.17 7.19
N ILE A 20 -2.81 2.94 6.20
CA ILE A 20 -1.60 3.78 6.30
C ILE A 20 -1.92 4.96 7.22
N SER A 21 -1.23 5.02 8.37
CA SER A 21 -1.51 6.01 9.42
C SER A 21 -0.95 7.40 9.13
N ILE A 22 0.04 7.50 8.23
CA ILE A 22 0.62 8.77 7.80
C ILE A 22 -0.20 9.38 6.66
N PRO A 23 -0.45 10.70 6.68
CA PRO A 23 -1.06 11.39 5.55
C PRO A 23 -0.07 11.38 4.38
N LEU A 24 -0.53 10.93 3.21
CA LEU A 24 0.28 10.87 2.00
C LEU A 24 -0.49 11.48 0.84
N THR A 25 0.12 12.46 0.18
CA THR A 25 -0.37 12.98 -1.09
C THR A 25 0.20 12.18 -2.25
N GLN A 26 -0.38 12.32 -3.45
CA GLN A 26 0.21 11.75 -4.67
C GLN A 26 1.61 12.32 -4.95
N GLN A 27 1.87 13.57 -4.55
CA GLN A 27 3.21 14.17 -4.68
C GLN A 27 4.21 13.50 -3.74
N ASP A 28 3.81 13.13 -2.52
CA ASP A 28 4.69 12.41 -1.59
C ASP A 28 5.05 11.02 -2.13
N LEU A 29 4.07 10.32 -2.71
CA LEU A 29 4.30 9.03 -3.37
C LEU A 29 5.21 9.17 -4.60
N ALA A 30 5.07 10.26 -5.36
CA ALA A 30 5.93 10.58 -6.50
C ALA A 30 7.37 10.80 -6.04
N ASN A 31 7.57 11.63 -5.01
CA ASN A 31 8.87 11.86 -4.39
C ASN A 31 9.49 10.57 -3.83
N PHE A 32 8.68 9.68 -3.25
CA PHE A 32 9.14 8.40 -2.69
C PHE A 32 9.56 7.39 -3.78
N THR A 33 8.91 7.41 -4.93
CA THR A 33 9.16 6.44 -6.02
C THR A 33 10.07 6.97 -7.13
N GLY A 34 10.38 8.26 -7.14
CA GLY A 34 11.06 8.91 -8.27
C GLY A 34 10.20 9.02 -9.53
N LEU A 35 8.88 8.83 -9.42
CA LEU A 35 7.92 8.96 -10.53
C LEU A 35 7.35 10.38 -10.59
N THR A 36 6.71 10.72 -11.70
CA THR A 36 5.90 11.93 -11.76
C THR A 36 4.58 11.73 -11.00
N ARG A 37 3.98 12.83 -10.53
CA ARG A 37 2.67 12.80 -9.89
C ARG A 37 1.59 12.20 -10.80
N GLU A 38 1.66 12.43 -12.11
CA GLU A 38 0.74 11.88 -13.09
C GLU A 38 0.89 10.36 -13.20
N THR A 39 2.13 9.85 -13.30
CA THR A 39 2.38 8.40 -13.31
C THR A 39 1.88 7.75 -12.02
N VAL A 40 2.14 8.37 -10.86
CA VAL A 40 1.61 7.86 -9.59
C VAL A 40 0.09 7.83 -9.57
N ALA A 41 -0.59 8.86 -10.09
CA ALA A 41 -2.04 8.88 -10.14
C ALA A 41 -2.59 7.75 -11.02
N LEU A 42 -1.97 7.50 -12.18
CA LEU A 42 -2.33 6.39 -13.07
C LEU A 42 -2.15 5.02 -12.39
N GLU A 43 -0.99 4.79 -11.79
CA GLU A 43 -0.71 3.53 -11.08
C GLU A 43 -1.62 3.34 -9.87
N LEU A 44 -1.90 4.41 -9.12
CA LEU A 44 -2.82 4.36 -7.99
C LEU A 44 -4.24 3.99 -8.43
N ASN A 45 -4.73 4.57 -9.53
CA ASN A 45 -6.04 4.23 -10.07
C ASN A 45 -6.13 2.74 -10.44
N LYS A 46 -5.10 2.20 -11.12
CA LYS A 46 -5.03 0.75 -11.41
C LYS A 46 -5.11 -0.09 -10.15
N LEU A 47 -4.36 0.27 -9.10
CA LEU A 47 -4.38 -0.45 -7.82
C LEU A 47 -5.74 -0.37 -7.12
N VAL A 48 -6.46 0.75 -7.26
CA VAL A 48 -7.83 0.89 -6.76
C VAL A 48 -8.79 0.02 -7.55
N GLU A 49 -8.70 0.01 -8.88
CA GLU A 49 -9.52 -0.85 -9.76
C GLU A 49 -9.30 -2.35 -9.48
N MET A 50 -8.06 -2.75 -9.18
CA MET A 50 -7.72 -4.11 -8.73
C MET A 50 -8.20 -4.42 -7.30
N GLY A 51 -8.66 -3.40 -6.56
CA GLY A 51 -9.09 -3.49 -5.17
C GLY A 51 -7.96 -3.83 -4.20
N MET A 52 -6.72 -3.49 -4.56
CA MET A 52 -5.55 -3.62 -3.69
C MET A 52 -5.41 -2.44 -2.74
N VAL A 53 -5.82 -1.25 -3.22
CA VAL A 53 -5.79 0.00 -2.48
C VAL A 53 -7.19 0.61 -2.47
N SER A 54 -7.54 1.28 -1.39
CA SER A 54 -8.73 2.13 -1.31
C SER A 54 -8.35 3.45 -0.67
N VAL A 55 -8.99 4.53 -1.10
CA VAL A 55 -8.73 5.87 -0.58
C VAL A 55 -9.97 6.34 0.17
N GLU A 56 -9.86 6.45 1.49
CA GLU A 56 -10.94 6.89 2.36
C GLU A 56 -10.49 8.11 3.17
N LYS A 57 -11.20 9.24 3.08
CA LYS A 57 -10.89 10.46 3.84
C LYS A 57 -9.42 10.90 3.75
N LYS A 58 -8.83 10.80 2.54
CA LYS A 58 -7.39 11.07 2.26
C LYS A 58 -6.41 10.11 2.94
N GLN A 59 -6.86 8.92 3.32
CA GLN A 59 -6.03 7.87 3.88
C GLN A 59 -6.09 6.64 2.98
N TYR A 60 -4.97 5.94 2.86
CA TYR A 60 -4.87 4.73 2.08
C TYR A 60 -5.17 3.51 2.96
N VAL A 61 -6.03 2.63 2.46
CA VAL A 61 -6.31 1.31 3.02
C VAL A 61 -5.82 0.27 2.03
N ILE A 62 -5.02 -0.69 2.51
CA ILE A 62 -4.32 -1.68 1.70
C ILE A 62 -4.91 -3.05 2.02
N ASN A 63 -5.30 -3.77 0.97
CA ASN A 63 -5.64 -5.19 1.06
C ASN A 63 -4.34 -6.00 0.98
N THR A 64 -3.79 -6.36 2.14
CA THR A 64 -2.48 -7.00 2.23
C THR A 64 -2.46 -8.38 1.59
N LYS A 65 -3.57 -9.12 1.65
CA LYS A 65 -3.70 -10.41 0.97
C LYS A 65 -3.51 -10.27 -0.53
N LYS A 66 -4.32 -9.42 -1.19
CA LYS A 66 -4.21 -9.20 -2.65
C LYS A 66 -2.85 -8.67 -3.07
N VAL A 67 -2.27 -7.76 -2.28
CA VAL A 67 -0.93 -7.21 -2.55
C VAL A 67 0.14 -8.30 -2.44
N ASN A 68 0.05 -9.18 -1.44
CA ASN A 68 1.00 -10.28 -1.28
C ASN A 68 0.84 -11.32 -2.40
N ASP A 69 -0.40 -11.65 -2.79
CA ASP A 69 -0.68 -12.60 -3.89
C ASP A 69 0.02 -12.17 -5.19
N VAL A 70 0.12 -10.86 -5.47
CA VAL A 70 0.79 -10.34 -6.68
C VAL A 70 2.31 -10.20 -6.53
N ILE A 71 2.81 -9.91 -5.32
CA ILE A 71 4.26 -9.75 -5.10
C ILE A 71 4.99 -11.11 -5.04
N THR A 72 4.26 -12.21 -4.84
CA THR A 72 4.84 -13.56 -4.69
C THR A 72 5.54 -14.13 -5.93
N ASP A 73 5.47 -13.48 -7.10
CA ASP A 73 6.09 -14.01 -8.32
C ASP A 73 7.59 -13.63 -8.47
N GLU A 74 8.07 -12.49 -7.94
CA GLU A 74 9.45 -12.03 -8.24
C GLU A 74 10.21 -11.32 -7.11
N TYR A 75 9.60 -11.02 -5.94
CA TYR A 75 10.35 -10.40 -4.83
C TYR A 75 9.70 -10.65 -3.46
N ASN A 76 10.00 -11.79 -2.84
CA ASN A 76 9.59 -12.09 -1.46
C ASN A 76 10.77 -11.89 -0.47
N PRO A 77 10.90 -10.73 0.22
CA PRO A 77 11.94 -10.52 1.23
C PRO A 77 11.68 -11.23 2.57
N GLY A 78 10.69 -12.14 2.66
CA GLY A 78 10.46 -12.93 3.89
C GLY A 78 9.97 -12.13 5.10
N ILE A 79 9.40 -10.94 4.88
CA ILE A 79 8.89 -10.12 5.99
C ILE A 79 7.49 -10.60 6.38
N PHE A 80 7.43 -11.38 7.45
CA PHE A 80 6.22 -11.73 8.18
C PHE A 80 5.69 -10.48 8.89
N ILE A 81 4.40 -10.19 8.69
CA ILE A 81 3.70 -9.16 9.48
C ILE A 81 3.67 -9.73 10.90
N GLN A 82 4.42 -9.13 11.83
CA GLN A 82 4.48 -9.58 13.21
C GLN A 82 3.08 -9.54 13.81
N GLU A 83 2.54 -10.71 14.17
CA GLU A 83 1.43 -10.84 15.08
C GLU A 83 1.87 -10.22 16.42
N LYS A 84 1.37 -9.01 16.71
CA LYS A 84 1.49 -8.44 18.05
C LYS A 84 0.53 -9.19 18.96
N PHE A 85 1.09 -10.06 19.80
CA PHE A 85 0.46 -10.64 20.99
C PHE A 85 0.07 -9.57 22.00
#